data_AF-A0A7X2L185-F1
#
_entry.id   AF-A0A7X2L185-F1
#
_cell.length_a   1.000
_cell.length_b   1.000
_cell.length_c   1.000
_cell.angle_alpha   90.00
_cell.angle_beta   90.00
_cell.angle_gamma   90.00
#
_symmetry.space_group_name_H-M   'P 1'
#
loop_
_entity.id
_entity.type
_entity.pdbx_description
1 polymer ?
#
loop_
_entity_poly.entity_id
_entity_poly.type
_entity_poly.pdbx_seq_one_letter_code
_entity_poly.pdbx_strand_id
1 'polypeptide(L)'
;MATYVFIDVSRKQQYIFKHNRLRDNLFNSYIIKAVTEEDKPQEHKLDNDTLAIQAVSLSVFLQEHFSAEKEPFVYSGGGNSIIKLSSPELAAEFSRKYSRAVLEAYPDLELYLSKVDESEVDLGKADYQMEIRRKLHERADQLKDKRRSAFRRWTYGIEEIGETGKAVPWTGQVEKPTEREEKQEDQARIDLARSKLFGRIEKRLPPSVEITVELKKYKLLAGEKSYIGIISVDGNKMGEMVSRMDDFARLNDFSETIEFLYADAVIRALQVFTDRMQYAENNKILLITPVVLSGDDICLITEGEAAIEVATQIVKELRKLSEQQECRTKLKMGPDDESYLTACAGVAIVKVNYPFFDAVKKAEALCHQAKESAHRLEQEGQAADSGEAAGVAASFIDWEIVQGQVMSESVYESQVRHRKDQEIFHIKPLRIDQEAAFEKDIYSYDAFKRLTDALQAARYSNEPTDRISSSFLEQIKKVLYGGWTQYSLLFRMNQRSDSRRLANLVKEIFLLETSDSSVGEREVETVSMQYGVVVSKKNSVNYYTYLLNDVLEVLDFMPEKEEERHDQRQ
;
A
#
# COMPACT_ATOMS: atom_id res chain seq x y z
N MET A 1 34.09 -1.86 -25.74
CA MET A 1 33.12 -0.88 -25.21
C MET A 1 32.05 -1.71 -24.54
N ALA A 2 31.71 -1.37 -23.30
CA ALA A 2 30.75 -2.13 -22.56
C ALA A 2 29.31 -1.81 -23.02
N THR A 3 28.39 -2.67 -22.64
CA THR A 3 26.97 -2.55 -22.95
C THR A 3 26.18 -2.73 -21.66
N TYR A 4 25.22 -1.84 -21.44
CA TYR A 4 24.32 -1.89 -20.31
C TYR A 4 23.03 -2.59 -20.72
N VAL A 5 22.51 -3.48 -19.88
CA VAL A 5 21.24 -4.19 -20.10
C VAL A 5 20.31 -3.92 -18.92
N PHE A 6 19.15 -3.35 -19.19
CA PHE A 6 18.08 -3.14 -18.22
C PHE A 6 17.08 -4.30 -18.28
N ILE A 7 16.75 -4.84 -17.11
CA ILE A 7 15.94 -6.03 -16.90
C ILE A 7 14.72 -5.62 -16.10
N ASP A 8 13.52 -5.84 -16.65
CA ASP A 8 12.26 -5.48 -16.01
C ASP A 8 11.17 -6.51 -16.34
N VAL A 9 10.20 -6.66 -15.43
CA VAL A 9 9.02 -7.50 -15.62
C VAL A 9 7.79 -6.62 -15.69
N SER A 10 7.01 -6.76 -16.76
CA SER A 10 5.71 -6.07 -16.85
C SER A 10 4.60 -6.87 -16.17
N ARG A 11 3.52 -6.18 -15.78
CA ARG A 11 2.32 -6.78 -15.19
C ARG A 11 2.62 -7.64 -13.96
N LYS A 12 3.59 -7.21 -13.13
CA LYS A 12 3.97 -7.86 -11.85
C LYS A 12 2.74 -8.28 -11.06
N GLN A 13 1.82 -7.34 -10.87
CA GLN A 13 0.53 -7.53 -10.21
C GLN A 13 -0.30 -8.71 -10.75
N GLN A 14 -0.46 -8.81 -12.07
CA GLN A 14 -1.22 -9.91 -12.70
C GLN A 14 -0.52 -11.26 -12.56
N TYR A 15 0.81 -11.26 -12.54
CA TYR A 15 1.60 -12.48 -12.35
C TYR A 15 1.58 -12.95 -10.90
N ILE A 16 1.75 -12.04 -9.93
CA ILE A 16 1.74 -12.34 -8.49
C ILE A 16 0.39 -12.93 -8.09
N PHE A 17 -0.70 -12.27 -8.48
CA PHE A 17 -2.04 -12.58 -7.99
C PHE A 17 -2.86 -13.52 -8.88
N LYS A 18 -2.20 -14.37 -9.68
CA LYS A 18 -2.87 -15.28 -10.61
C LYS A 18 -3.54 -16.49 -9.94
N HIS A 19 -3.23 -16.78 -8.67
CA HIS A 19 -3.78 -17.92 -7.92
C HIS A 19 -4.71 -17.47 -6.78
N ASN A 20 -5.64 -18.36 -6.43
CA ASN A 20 -6.55 -18.16 -5.29
C ASN A 20 -5.87 -18.39 -3.93
N ARG A 21 -4.72 -19.08 -3.89
CA ARG A 21 -3.99 -19.38 -2.66
C ARG A 21 -2.88 -18.35 -2.45
N LEU A 22 -2.87 -17.74 -1.27
CA LEU A 22 -1.87 -16.73 -0.90
C LEU A 22 -0.43 -17.27 -0.92
N ARG A 23 -0.25 -18.54 -0.55
CA ARG A 23 1.04 -19.24 -0.59
C ARG A 23 1.64 -19.26 -2.01
N ASP A 24 0.82 -19.52 -3.01
CA ASP A 24 1.25 -19.54 -4.42
C ASP A 24 1.58 -18.12 -4.90
N ASN A 25 0.78 -17.13 -4.48
CA ASN A 25 1.02 -15.73 -4.82
C ASN A 25 2.32 -15.21 -4.19
N LEU A 26 2.62 -15.63 -2.96
CA LEU A 26 3.89 -15.33 -2.30
C LEU A 26 5.08 -15.90 -3.08
N PHE A 27 4.99 -17.14 -3.54
CA PHE A 27 6.03 -17.75 -4.38
C PHE A 27 6.18 -17.03 -5.73
N ASN A 28 5.09 -16.58 -6.36
CA ASN A 28 5.16 -15.76 -7.58
C ASN A 28 5.85 -14.42 -7.36
N SER A 29 5.63 -13.78 -6.19
CA SER A 29 6.34 -12.57 -5.79
C SER A 29 7.85 -12.82 -5.69
N TYR A 30 8.25 -13.95 -5.09
CA TYR A 30 9.65 -14.38 -5.03
C TYR A 30 10.25 -14.61 -6.42
N ILE A 31 9.51 -15.26 -7.34
CA ILE A 31 9.99 -15.49 -8.72
C ILE A 31 10.32 -14.16 -9.41
N ILE A 32 9.47 -13.12 -9.27
CA ILE A 32 9.75 -11.81 -9.87
C ILE A 32 11.08 -11.29 -9.34
N LYS A 33 11.24 -11.25 -8.02
CA LYS A 33 12.47 -10.78 -7.37
C LYS A 33 13.69 -11.56 -7.87
N ALA A 34 13.63 -12.90 -7.87
CA ALA A 34 14.72 -13.77 -8.31
C ALA A 34 15.12 -13.54 -9.78
N VAL A 35 14.16 -13.24 -10.66
CA VAL A 35 14.41 -13.02 -12.10
C VAL A 35 14.90 -11.59 -12.40
N THR A 36 14.62 -10.62 -11.53
CA THR A 36 14.92 -9.21 -11.80
C THR A 36 16.02 -8.62 -10.95
N GLU A 37 16.30 -9.16 -9.78
CA GLU A 37 17.20 -8.57 -8.78
C GLU A 37 18.40 -9.46 -8.46
N GLU A 38 19.43 -8.82 -7.92
CA GLU A 38 20.61 -9.47 -7.35
C GLU A 38 20.30 -10.14 -6.00
N ASP A 39 20.73 -11.39 -5.83
CA ASP A 39 20.77 -12.08 -4.54
C ASP A 39 21.82 -11.40 -3.63
N LYS A 40 21.40 -10.49 -2.75
CA LYS A 40 22.34 -9.82 -1.83
C LYS A 40 22.82 -10.77 -0.72
N PRO A 41 24.10 -10.70 -0.27
CA PRO A 41 24.65 -11.61 0.75
C PRO A 41 23.94 -11.57 2.12
N GLN A 42 23.26 -10.46 2.44
CA GLN A 42 22.45 -10.32 3.65
C GLN A 42 21.13 -11.11 3.56
N GLU A 43 20.73 -11.55 2.37
CA GLU A 43 19.59 -12.42 2.11
C GLU A 43 20.03 -13.89 2.19
N HIS A 44 20.17 -14.35 3.44
CA HIS A 44 20.25 -15.75 3.87
C HIS A 44 20.85 -16.79 2.89
N LYS A 45 21.96 -17.40 3.33
CA LYS A 45 22.29 -18.77 2.91
C LYS A 45 21.21 -19.70 3.48
N LEU A 46 20.35 -20.24 2.62
CA LEU A 46 19.62 -21.46 2.96
C LEU A 46 20.69 -22.54 3.17
N ASP A 47 20.56 -23.35 4.23
CA ASP A 47 21.32 -24.59 4.32
C ASP A 47 21.01 -25.42 3.06
N ASN A 48 22.07 -25.91 2.40
CA ASN A 48 22.04 -26.58 1.09
C ASN A 48 21.22 -27.89 1.02
N ASP A 49 20.44 -28.23 2.04
CA ASP A 49 19.69 -29.48 2.16
C ASP A 49 18.19 -29.36 1.88
N THR A 50 17.68 -28.16 1.61
CA THR A 50 16.30 -28.00 1.15
C THR A 50 16.23 -28.38 -0.32
N LEU A 51 15.30 -29.28 -0.69
CA LEU A 51 15.04 -29.76 -2.06
C LEU A 51 15.44 -28.72 -3.12
N ALA A 52 16.25 -29.12 -4.10
CA ALA A 52 16.70 -28.26 -5.19
C ALA A 52 15.50 -27.68 -5.97
N ILE A 53 14.93 -26.58 -5.47
CA ILE A 53 13.93 -25.80 -6.19
C ILE A 53 14.69 -25.19 -7.36
N GLN A 54 14.49 -25.73 -8.56
CA GLN A 54 15.05 -25.24 -9.82
C GLN A 54 14.38 -23.91 -10.23
N ALA A 55 14.49 -22.89 -9.40
CA ALA A 55 14.08 -21.54 -9.75
C ALA A 55 15.19 -20.87 -10.56
N VAL A 56 14.87 -20.36 -11.75
CA VAL A 56 15.79 -19.51 -12.51
C VAL A 56 15.97 -18.19 -11.74
N SER A 57 17.20 -17.90 -11.33
CA SER A 57 17.63 -16.64 -10.70
C SER A 57 18.61 -15.90 -11.60
N LEU A 58 18.53 -14.56 -11.64
CA LEU A 58 19.42 -13.70 -12.40
C LEU A 58 20.86 -13.83 -11.93
N SER A 59 21.10 -13.81 -10.62
CA SER A 59 22.43 -13.93 -10.02
C SER A 59 23.06 -15.28 -10.32
N VAL A 60 22.30 -16.37 -10.14
CA VAL A 60 22.78 -17.74 -10.42
C VAL A 60 23.09 -17.88 -11.91
N PHE A 61 22.22 -17.39 -12.79
CA PHE A 61 22.41 -17.46 -14.23
C PHE A 61 23.67 -16.71 -14.70
N LEU A 62 23.90 -15.51 -14.18
CA LEU A 62 25.12 -14.73 -14.47
C LEU A 62 26.37 -15.45 -13.94
N GLN A 63 26.30 -16.04 -12.75
CA GLN A 63 27.41 -16.80 -12.18
C GLN A 63 27.75 -18.05 -12.99
N GLU A 64 26.76 -18.77 -13.51
CA GLU A 64 26.97 -20.01 -14.26
C GLU A 64 27.41 -19.79 -15.70
N HIS A 65 26.86 -18.77 -16.38
CA HIS A 65 27.06 -18.56 -17.81
C HIS A 65 27.97 -17.38 -18.16
N PHE A 66 28.19 -16.45 -17.23
CA PHE A 66 28.93 -15.20 -17.43
C PHE A 66 29.93 -14.93 -16.29
N SER A 67 30.47 -15.97 -15.65
CA SER A 67 31.38 -15.89 -14.49
C SER A 67 32.65 -15.03 -14.70
N ALA A 68 33.02 -14.76 -15.95
CA ALA A 68 34.17 -13.93 -16.30
C ALA A 68 33.88 -12.42 -16.11
N GLU A 69 32.61 -12.01 -16.11
CA GLU A 69 32.20 -10.64 -15.84
C GLU A 69 32.25 -10.38 -14.32
N LYS A 70 33.11 -9.46 -13.91
CA LYS A 70 33.23 -9.07 -12.50
C LYS A 70 32.18 -8.02 -12.18
N GLU A 71 31.41 -8.25 -11.11
CA GLU A 71 30.40 -7.31 -10.60
C GLU A 71 29.49 -6.77 -11.71
N PRO A 72 28.74 -7.67 -12.39
CA PRO A 72 27.93 -7.26 -13.54
C PRO A 72 26.79 -6.31 -13.14
N PHE A 73 26.34 -6.30 -11.88
CA PHE A 73 25.27 -5.42 -11.42
C PHE A 73 25.79 -3.99 -11.23
N VAL A 74 25.22 -3.04 -11.98
CA VAL A 74 25.40 -1.60 -11.71
C VAL A 74 24.21 -1.02 -10.95
N TYR A 75 23.03 -1.63 -11.09
CA TYR A 75 21.84 -1.31 -10.30
C TYR A 75 21.00 -2.57 -10.08
N SER A 76 20.45 -2.73 -8.88
CA SER A 76 19.45 -3.76 -8.57
C SER A 76 18.52 -3.30 -7.45
N GLY A 77 17.23 -3.16 -7.75
CA GLY A 77 16.20 -2.82 -6.77
C GLY A 77 14.82 -2.53 -7.39
N GLY A 78 13.76 -2.63 -6.58
CA GLY A 78 12.39 -2.27 -7.01
C GLY A 78 11.81 -3.18 -8.11
N GLY A 79 12.27 -4.43 -8.16
CA GLY A 79 11.91 -5.43 -9.16
C GLY A 79 12.48 -5.13 -10.55
N ASN A 80 13.64 -4.47 -10.64
CA ASN A 80 14.38 -4.28 -11.88
C ASN A 80 15.90 -4.23 -11.61
N SER A 81 16.70 -4.45 -12.64
CA SER A 81 18.17 -4.31 -12.57
C SER A 81 18.75 -3.70 -13.82
N ILE A 82 19.94 -3.09 -13.68
CA ILE A 82 20.82 -2.75 -14.79
C ILE A 82 22.12 -3.51 -14.58
N ILE A 83 22.51 -4.29 -15.59
CA ILE A 83 23.80 -4.97 -15.62
C ILE A 83 24.72 -4.34 -16.67
N LYS A 84 26.02 -4.40 -16.44
CA LYS A 84 27.08 -3.99 -17.37
C LYS A 84 27.86 -5.21 -17.84
N LEU A 85 27.96 -5.37 -19.15
CA LEU A 85 28.70 -6.46 -19.80
C LEU A 85 29.82 -5.89 -20.66
N SER A 86 30.96 -6.58 -20.71
CA SER A 86 32.19 -6.08 -21.34
C SER A 86 32.12 -5.84 -22.85
N SER A 87 31.13 -6.42 -23.55
CA SER A 87 30.95 -6.25 -25.01
C SER A 87 29.49 -6.33 -25.47
N PRO A 88 29.15 -5.71 -26.63
CA PRO A 88 27.82 -5.83 -27.25
C PRO A 88 27.43 -7.25 -27.63
N GLU A 89 28.41 -8.09 -28.01
CA GLU A 89 28.20 -9.49 -28.34
C GLU A 89 27.75 -10.29 -27.11
N LEU A 90 28.41 -10.08 -25.97
CA LEU A 90 28.01 -10.72 -24.70
C LEU A 90 26.63 -10.24 -24.24
N ALA A 91 26.30 -8.96 -24.40
CA ALA A 91 24.98 -8.45 -24.07
C ALA A 91 23.87 -9.05 -24.94
N ALA A 92 24.13 -9.28 -26.23
CA ALA A 92 23.21 -9.97 -27.12
C ALA A 92 23.06 -11.46 -26.74
N GLU A 93 24.16 -12.12 -26.39
CA GLU A 93 24.17 -13.51 -25.94
C GLU A 93 23.41 -13.69 -24.63
N PHE A 94 23.68 -12.84 -23.62
CA PHE A 94 22.95 -12.79 -22.36
C PHE A 94 21.47 -12.61 -22.61
N SER A 95 21.08 -11.59 -23.38
CA SER A 95 19.67 -11.28 -23.63
C SER A 95 18.94 -12.47 -24.24
N ARG A 96 19.58 -13.19 -25.18
CA ARG A 96 18.99 -14.37 -25.83
C ARG A 96 18.91 -15.57 -24.91
N LYS A 97 19.98 -15.91 -24.19
CA LYS A 97 20.02 -17.10 -23.33
C LYS A 97 19.15 -16.91 -22.09
N TYR A 98 19.23 -15.73 -21.45
CA TYR A 98 18.48 -15.44 -20.24
C TYR A 98 16.98 -15.35 -20.49
N SER A 99 16.55 -14.58 -21.51
CA SER A 99 15.12 -14.51 -21.85
C SER A 99 14.54 -15.87 -22.22
N ARG A 100 15.31 -16.75 -22.87
CA ARG A 100 14.91 -18.13 -23.16
C ARG A 100 14.74 -18.95 -21.88
N ALA A 101 15.73 -18.94 -20.98
CA ALA A 101 15.65 -19.69 -19.73
C ALA A 101 14.45 -19.26 -18.87
N VAL A 102 14.22 -17.94 -18.77
CA VAL A 102 13.07 -17.37 -18.06
C VAL A 102 11.75 -17.77 -18.72
N LEU A 103 11.67 -17.73 -20.05
CA LEU A 103 10.45 -18.12 -20.78
C LEU A 103 10.15 -19.62 -20.68
N GLU A 104 11.19 -20.46 -20.65
CA GLU A 104 11.06 -21.91 -20.47
C GLU A 104 10.60 -22.26 -19.04
N ALA A 105 11.12 -21.58 -18.02
CA ALA A 105 10.75 -21.80 -16.62
C ALA A 105 9.41 -21.15 -16.23
N TYR A 106 9.16 -19.93 -16.71
CA TYR A 106 7.99 -19.12 -16.35
C TYR A 106 7.29 -18.57 -17.61
N PRO A 107 6.54 -19.41 -18.35
CA PRO A 107 5.92 -19.01 -19.61
C PRO A 107 5.02 -17.78 -19.49
N ASP A 108 4.36 -17.59 -18.35
CA ASP A 108 3.44 -16.48 -18.12
C ASP A 108 4.13 -15.15 -17.77
N LEU A 109 5.45 -15.16 -17.54
CA LEU A 109 6.19 -13.98 -17.13
C LEU A 109 6.55 -13.13 -18.36
N GLU A 110 6.19 -11.84 -18.33
CA GLU A 110 6.55 -10.90 -19.39
C GLU A 110 7.86 -10.17 -19.04
N LEU A 111 8.99 -10.78 -19.37
CA LEU A 111 10.33 -10.20 -19.21
C LEU A 111 10.68 -9.24 -20.37
N TYR A 112 11.17 -8.05 -20.02
CA TYR A 112 11.67 -7.05 -20.95
C TYR A 112 13.15 -6.79 -20.71
N LEU A 113 13.92 -6.82 -21.80
CA LEU A 113 15.34 -6.54 -21.81
C LEU A 113 15.60 -5.40 -22.79
N SER A 114 16.19 -4.31 -22.33
CA SER A 114 16.66 -3.22 -23.18
C SER A 114 18.17 -3.08 -23.03
N LYS A 115 18.85 -2.60 -24.06
CA LYS A 115 20.30 -2.44 -24.07
C LYS A 115 20.73 -1.07 -24.54
N VAL A 116 21.86 -0.57 -24.06
CA VAL A 116 22.53 0.66 -24.52
C VAL A 116 24.04 0.43 -24.54
N ASP A 117 24.68 0.67 -25.68
CA ASP A 117 26.13 0.56 -25.82
C ASP A 117 26.83 1.85 -25.36
N GLU A 118 28.01 1.75 -24.75
CA GLU A 118 28.80 2.93 -24.35
C GLU A 118 29.15 3.84 -25.55
N SER A 119 29.20 3.31 -26.78
CA SER A 119 29.39 4.11 -28.00
C SER A 119 28.24 5.07 -28.28
N GLU A 120 27.06 4.85 -27.69
CA GLU A 120 25.87 5.66 -27.92
C GLU A 120 25.80 6.89 -27.02
N VAL A 121 26.72 7.03 -26.06
CA VAL A 121 26.74 8.09 -25.05
C VAL A 121 28.11 8.76 -24.99
N ASP A 122 28.13 10.02 -24.61
CA ASP A 122 29.38 10.76 -24.40
C ASP A 122 29.92 10.49 -23.00
N LEU A 123 30.81 9.51 -22.88
CA LEU A 123 31.46 9.13 -21.61
C LEU A 123 32.29 10.27 -20.98
N GLY A 124 32.57 11.34 -21.72
CA GLY A 124 33.29 12.52 -21.21
C GLY A 124 32.43 13.44 -20.34
N LYS A 125 31.10 13.29 -20.36
CA LYS A 125 30.20 14.11 -19.54
C LYS A 125 30.01 13.52 -18.15
N ALA A 126 29.82 14.38 -17.15
CA ALA A 126 29.58 13.96 -15.77
C ALA A 126 28.26 13.17 -15.59
N ASP A 127 27.27 13.41 -16.44
CA ASP A 127 25.91 12.84 -16.40
C ASP A 127 25.72 11.64 -17.34
N TYR A 128 26.80 11.04 -17.87
CA TYR A 128 26.70 9.95 -18.85
C TYR A 128 25.90 8.74 -18.34
N GLN A 129 25.97 8.43 -17.04
CA GLN A 129 25.22 7.31 -16.43
C GLN A 129 23.71 7.59 -16.40
N MET A 130 23.32 8.83 -16.11
CA MET A 130 21.94 9.30 -16.23
C MET A 130 21.45 9.20 -17.69
N GLU A 131 22.29 9.55 -18.67
CA GLU A 131 21.95 9.41 -20.09
C GLU A 131 21.73 7.93 -20.49
N ILE A 132 22.59 7.03 -20.02
CA ILE A 132 22.45 5.57 -20.20
C ILE A 132 21.10 5.11 -19.60
N ARG A 133 20.82 5.46 -18.34
CA ARG A 133 19.58 5.07 -17.66
C ARG A 133 18.34 5.56 -18.41
N ARG A 134 18.33 6.84 -18.83
CA ARG A 134 17.24 7.41 -19.61
C ARG A 134 17.02 6.64 -20.91
N LYS A 135 18.08 6.37 -21.68
CA LYS A 135 18.00 5.61 -22.94
C LYS A 135 17.52 4.17 -22.73
N LEU A 136 17.92 3.52 -21.64
CA LEU A 136 17.42 2.18 -21.27
C LEU A 136 15.92 2.21 -21.00
N HIS A 137 15.43 3.13 -20.17
CA HIS A 137 14.00 3.26 -19.90
C HIS A 137 13.19 3.60 -21.15
N GLU A 138 13.63 4.56 -21.97
CA GLU A 138 12.96 4.90 -23.23
C GLU A 138 12.84 3.69 -24.16
N ARG A 139 13.89 2.85 -24.25
CA ARG A 139 13.86 1.61 -25.05
C ARG A 139 12.94 0.56 -24.43
N ALA A 140 12.95 0.42 -23.11
CA ALA A 140 12.05 -0.50 -22.41
C ALA A 140 10.59 -0.11 -22.62
N ASP A 141 10.25 1.17 -22.54
CA ASP A 141 8.90 1.68 -22.76
C ASP A 141 8.47 1.50 -24.23
N GLN A 142 9.35 1.78 -25.19
CA GLN A 142 9.08 1.45 -26.60
C GLN A 142 8.84 -0.04 -26.83
N LEU A 143 9.53 -0.94 -26.11
CA LEU A 143 9.30 -2.38 -26.18
C LEU A 143 7.95 -2.75 -25.56
N LYS A 144 7.57 -2.13 -24.43
CA LYS A 144 6.27 -2.31 -23.77
C LYS A 144 5.12 -1.83 -24.65
N ASP A 145 5.29 -0.73 -25.39
CA ASP A 145 4.30 -0.14 -26.30
C ASP A 145 4.17 -0.94 -27.59
N LYS A 146 5.27 -1.48 -28.12
CA LYS A 146 5.28 -2.39 -29.27
C LYS A 146 4.68 -3.77 -28.97
N ARG A 147 3.97 -3.91 -27.86
CA ARG A 147 3.24 -5.11 -27.45
C ARG A 147 2.44 -5.65 -28.63
N ARG A 148 3.00 -6.65 -29.30
CA ARG A 148 2.24 -7.45 -30.26
C ARG A 148 1.20 -8.20 -29.45
N SER A 149 -0.04 -8.23 -29.92
CA SER A 149 -1.02 -9.19 -29.41
C SER A 149 -0.47 -10.59 -29.70
N ALA A 150 0.27 -11.13 -28.74
CA ALA A 150 0.76 -12.49 -28.83
C ALA A 150 -0.42 -13.39 -28.49
N PHE A 151 -1.21 -13.73 -29.52
CA PHE A 151 -2.10 -14.88 -29.43
C PHE A 151 -1.21 -16.11 -29.20
N ARG A 152 -1.01 -16.45 -27.93
CA ARG A 152 -0.33 -17.69 -27.56
C ARG A 152 -1.35 -18.81 -27.69
N ARG A 153 -0.97 -19.88 -28.40
CA ARG A 153 -1.77 -21.10 -28.40
C ARG A 153 -1.68 -21.70 -27.00
N TRP A 154 -2.75 -21.57 -26.22
CA TRP A 154 -2.81 -21.95 -24.82
C TRP A 154 -2.72 -23.46 -24.59
N THR A 155 -3.21 -24.25 -25.54
CA THR A 155 -3.22 -25.71 -25.49
C THR A 155 -3.18 -26.26 -26.90
N TYR A 156 -2.56 -27.42 -27.05
CA TYR A 156 -2.55 -28.24 -28.25
C TYR A 156 -3.61 -29.36 -28.17
N GLY A 157 -4.39 -29.42 -27.08
CA GLY A 157 -5.44 -30.42 -26.82
C GLY A 157 -4.92 -31.76 -26.32
N ILE A 158 -3.64 -31.82 -25.91
CA ILE A 158 -2.94 -33.03 -25.45
C ILE A 158 -2.44 -32.90 -24.00
N GLU A 159 -2.49 -31.69 -23.46
CA GLU A 159 -2.07 -31.34 -22.10
C GLU A 159 -3.20 -31.59 -21.09
N GLU A 160 -2.85 -31.72 -19.81
CA GLU A 160 -3.84 -31.68 -18.72
C GLU A 160 -4.18 -30.21 -18.40
N ILE A 161 -5.40 -29.92 -17.97
CA ILE A 161 -5.79 -28.57 -17.56
C ILE A 161 -5.67 -28.48 -16.04
N GLY A 162 -4.73 -27.64 -15.56
CA GLY A 162 -4.50 -27.44 -14.13
C GLY A 162 -5.56 -26.56 -13.44
N GLU A 163 -5.42 -26.36 -12.11
CA GLU A 163 -6.36 -25.57 -11.29
C GLU A 163 -6.51 -24.10 -11.76
N THR A 164 -5.53 -23.57 -12.49
CA THR A 164 -5.54 -22.22 -13.07
C THR A 164 -6.23 -22.13 -14.43
N GLY A 165 -6.77 -23.25 -14.94
CA GLY A 165 -7.35 -23.33 -16.29
C GLY A 165 -6.30 -23.36 -17.42
N LYS A 166 -5.02 -23.53 -17.09
CA LYS A 166 -3.91 -23.58 -18.05
C LYS A 166 -3.48 -25.00 -18.37
N ALA A 167 -2.96 -25.19 -19.59
CA ALA A 167 -2.32 -26.44 -20.00
C ALA A 167 -1.06 -26.70 -19.17
N VAL A 168 -0.98 -27.87 -18.55
CA VAL A 168 0.19 -28.40 -17.87
C VAL A 168 0.67 -29.67 -18.58
N PRO A 169 1.99 -29.92 -18.65
CA PRO A 169 2.52 -31.11 -19.33
C PRO A 169 1.83 -32.37 -18.82
N TRP A 170 1.33 -33.20 -19.74
CA TRP A 170 0.78 -34.49 -19.37
C TRP A 170 1.93 -35.43 -18.97
N THR A 171 2.08 -35.66 -17.66
CA THR A 171 3.20 -36.42 -17.06
C THR A 171 2.96 -37.93 -17.03
N GLY A 172 2.21 -38.49 -17.99
CA GLY A 172 1.77 -39.89 -18.00
C GLY A 172 2.76 -40.87 -17.33
N GLN A 173 2.29 -41.62 -16.32
CA GLN A 173 3.04 -42.62 -15.54
C GLN A 173 4.36 -42.16 -14.87
N VAL A 174 4.62 -40.87 -14.68
CA VAL A 174 5.51 -40.45 -13.58
C VAL A 174 4.76 -40.73 -12.28
N GLU A 175 5.38 -41.43 -11.33
CA GLU A 175 4.81 -41.61 -9.98
C GLU A 175 4.37 -40.22 -9.49
N LYS A 176 3.06 -40.02 -9.35
CA LYS A 176 2.57 -38.77 -8.79
C LYS A 176 3.21 -38.64 -7.42
N PRO A 177 3.86 -37.51 -7.11
CA PRO A 177 4.42 -37.30 -5.79
C PRO A 177 3.34 -37.62 -4.76
N THR A 178 3.71 -38.36 -3.73
CA THR A 178 2.79 -38.67 -2.65
C THR A 178 2.29 -37.37 -2.03
N GLU A 179 1.10 -37.36 -1.41
CA GLU A 179 0.59 -36.15 -0.72
C GLU A 179 1.60 -35.58 0.29
N ARG A 180 2.51 -36.42 0.81
CA ARG A 180 3.57 -36.01 1.71
C ARG A 180 4.68 -35.25 0.98
N GLU A 181 5.10 -35.71 -0.20
CA GLU A 181 6.12 -35.06 -1.02
C GLU A 181 5.62 -33.72 -1.57
N GLU A 182 4.37 -33.66 -2.05
CA GLU A 182 3.76 -32.40 -2.49
C GLU A 182 3.71 -31.36 -1.37
N LYS A 183 3.29 -31.77 -0.16
CA LYS A 183 3.27 -30.87 1.01
C LYS A 183 4.68 -30.41 1.42
N GLN A 184 5.68 -31.28 1.31
CA GLN A 184 7.06 -30.92 1.63
C GLN A 184 7.63 -29.92 0.62
N GLU A 185 7.38 -30.13 -0.66
CA GLU A 185 7.80 -29.21 -1.71
C GLU A 185 7.11 -27.85 -1.60
N ASP A 186 5.79 -27.84 -1.38
CA ASP A 186 5.02 -26.62 -1.14
C ASP A 186 5.55 -25.84 0.07
N GLN A 187 5.85 -26.54 1.16
CA GLN A 187 6.41 -25.91 2.36
C GLN A 187 7.79 -25.33 2.10
N ALA A 188 8.67 -26.06 1.40
CA ALA A 188 10.00 -25.57 1.02
C ALA A 188 9.93 -24.32 0.14
N ARG A 189 9.00 -24.27 -0.84
CA ARG A 189 8.76 -23.10 -1.69
C ARG A 189 8.32 -21.88 -0.87
N ILE A 190 7.42 -22.09 0.09
CA ILE A 190 6.94 -21.02 0.98
C ILE A 190 8.06 -20.52 1.87
N ASP A 191 8.84 -21.41 2.49
CA ASP A 191 9.92 -21.04 3.40
C ASP A 191 11.03 -20.27 2.67
N LEU A 192 11.36 -20.70 1.44
CA LEU A 192 12.27 -19.96 0.55
C LEU A 192 11.72 -18.56 0.25
N ALA A 193 10.46 -18.47 -0.19
CA ALA A 193 9.85 -17.18 -0.51
C ALA A 193 9.78 -16.25 0.71
N ARG A 194 9.41 -16.77 1.89
CA ARG A 194 9.40 -16.00 3.16
C ARG A 194 10.78 -15.47 3.50
N SER A 195 11.80 -16.33 3.45
CA SER A 195 13.16 -15.96 3.79
C SER A 195 13.67 -14.84 2.88
N LYS A 196 13.42 -14.93 1.57
CA LYS A 196 13.92 -13.99 0.56
C LYS A 196 13.12 -12.69 0.45
N LEU A 197 11.81 -12.73 0.70
CA LEU A 197 10.96 -11.53 0.62
C LEU A 197 10.89 -10.79 1.96
N PHE A 198 10.81 -11.51 3.08
CA PHE A 198 10.48 -10.92 4.38
C PHE A 198 11.45 -11.29 5.50
N GLY A 199 12.52 -12.05 5.25
CA GLY A 199 13.47 -12.46 6.29
C GLY A 199 14.10 -11.28 7.06
N ARG A 200 14.22 -10.11 6.42
CA ARG A 200 14.67 -8.87 7.06
C ARG A 200 13.76 -8.35 8.17
N ILE A 201 12.44 -8.51 8.01
CA ILE A 201 11.46 -8.06 9.00
C ILE A 201 11.18 -9.16 10.02
N GLU A 202 11.12 -10.42 9.59
CA GLU A 202 10.69 -11.57 10.41
C GLU A 202 11.48 -11.69 11.71
N LYS A 203 12.79 -11.45 11.67
CA LYS A 203 13.67 -11.51 12.85
C LYS A 203 13.57 -10.31 13.79
N ARG A 204 12.98 -9.22 13.33
CA ARG A 204 12.89 -7.93 14.02
C ARG A 204 11.46 -7.60 14.45
N LEU A 205 10.51 -8.48 14.15
CA LEU A 205 9.12 -8.30 14.55
C LEU A 205 8.98 -8.29 16.08
N PRO A 206 7.98 -7.54 16.60
CA PRO A 206 7.61 -7.62 18.01
C PRO A 206 7.26 -9.07 18.40
N PRO A 207 7.51 -9.49 19.66
CA PRO A 207 7.10 -10.81 20.15
C PRO A 207 5.59 -11.07 20.01
N SER A 208 4.78 -10.01 20.04
CA SER A 208 3.32 -10.06 19.94
C SER A 208 2.80 -10.02 18.50
N VAL A 209 3.66 -10.23 17.49
CA VAL A 209 3.29 -10.27 16.07
C VAL A 209 3.71 -11.59 15.44
N GLU A 210 2.81 -12.26 14.74
CA GLU A 210 3.09 -13.50 14.01
C GLU A 210 2.80 -13.32 12.51
N ILE A 211 3.76 -13.74 11.68
CA ILE A 211 3.53 -13.87 10.23
C ILE A 211 2.77 -15.16 9.95
N THR A 212 1.65 -15.05 9.24
CA THR A 212 0.92 -16.17 8.66
C THR A 212 0.86 -16.07 7.14
N VAL A 213 0.78 -17.21 6.45
CA VAL A 213 0.48 -17.30 5.00
C VAL A 213 -0.87 -17.97 4.75
N GLU A 214 -1.63 -18.18 5.81
CA GLU A 214 -2.94 -18.82 5.80
C GLU A 214 -4.01 -17.83 6.22
N LEU A 215 -4.79 -17.34 5.23
CA LEU A 215 -5.91 -16.44 5.47
C LEU A 215 -6.95 -17.04 6.44
N LYS A 216 -7.03 -18.37 6.55
CA LYS A 216 -7.92 -19.05 7.50
C LYS A 216 -7.55 -18.79 8.97
N LYS A 217 -6.30 -18.46 9.29
CA LYS A 217 -5.89 -18.13 10.67
C LYS A 217 -6.55 -16.84 11.19
N TYR A 218 -6.93 -15.93 10.29
CA TYR A 218 -7.69 -14.72 10.64
C TYR A 218 -9.16 -14.99 10.99
N LYS A 219 -9.63 -16.25 10.89
CA LYS A 219 -10.98 -16.58 11.33
C LYS A 219 -11.03 -16.69 12.84
N LEU A 220 -11.88 -15.88 13.44
CA LEU A 220 -12.33 -16.02 14.82
C LEU A 220 -13.14 -17.33 14.97
N LEU A 221 -13.26 -17.81 16.21
CA LEU A 221 -14.02 -19.03 16.54
C LEU A 221 -15.46 -18.99 15.98
N ALA A 222 -16.03 -20.17 15.72
CA ALA A 222 -17.26 -20.35 14.97
C ALA A 222 -18.45 -19.52 15.52
N GLY A 223 -18.85 -18.48 14.78
CA GLY A 223 -20.04 -17.65 15.07
C GLY A 223 -19.85 -16.16 14.78
N GLU A 224 -18.62 -15.65 14.83
CA GLU A 224 -18.32 -14.23 14.61
C GLU A 224 -17.92 -13.93 13.16
N LYS A 225 -18.30 -12.75 12.65
CA LYS A 225 -17.87 -12.30 11.33
C LYS A 225 -16.41 -11.89 11.42
N SER A 226 -15.53 -12.66 10.79
CA SER A 226 -14.10 -12.33 10.73
C SER A 226 -13.78 -11.48 9.50
N TYR A 227 -13.04 -10.40 9.72
CA TYR A 227 -12.59 -9.49 8.68
C TYR A 227 -11.07 -9.39 8.67
N ILE A 228 -10.52 -9.24 7.48
CA ILE A 228 -9.13 -8.87 7.25
C ILE A 228 -9.09 -7.48 6.66
N GLY A 229 -8.05 -6.72 6.99
CA GLY A 229 -7.73 -5.49 6.32
C GLY A 229 -6.51 -5.67 5.44
N ILE A 230 -6.63 -5.25 4.17
CA ILE A 230 -5.53 -5.20 3.22
C ILE A 230 -5.07 -3.74 3.19
N ILE A 231 -3.81 -3.53 3.52
CA ILE A 231 -3.13 -2.25 3.56
C ILE A 231 -2.24 -2.16 2.32
N SER A 232 -2.39 -1.09 1.54
CA SER A 232 -1.46 -0.68 0.50
C SER A 232 -0.85 0.66 0.92
N VAL A 233 0.48 0.80 0.86
CA VAL A 233 1.20 2.07 1.08
C VAL A 233 2.18 2.26 -0.07
N ASP A 234 2.17 3.46 -0.64
CA ASP A 234 2.99 3.81 -1.81
C ASP A 234 3.66 5.17 -1.61
N GLY A 235 4.94 5.24 -1.98
CA GLY A 235 5.78 6.44 -1.83
C GLY A 235 5.42 7.57 -2.79
N ASN A 236 5.39 8.79 -2.28
CA ASN A 236 5.19 9.97 -3.11
C ASN A 236 6.49 10.40 -3.79
N LYS A 237 6.41 10.79 -5.07
CA LYS A 237 7.52 11.35 -5.87
C LYS A 237 8.77 10.47 -6.05
N MET A 238 8.69 9.16 -5.82
CA MET A 238 9.85 8.27 -5.97
C MET A 238 10.48 8.32 -7.37
N GLY A 239 9.66 8.36 -8.43
CA GLY A 239 10.16 8.48 -9.80
C GLY A 239 10.91 9.79 -10.07
N GLU A 240 10.42 10.91 -9.53
CA GLU A 240 11.12 12.19 -9.62
C GLU A 240 12.45 12.14 -8.86
N MET A 241 12.47 11.51 -7.68
CA MET A 241 13.69 11.38 -6.90
C MET A 241 14.74 10.54 -7.63
N VAL A 242 14.36 9.37 -8.14
CA VAL A 242 15.23 8.51 -8.94
C VAL A 242 15.73 9.22 -10.20
N SER A 243 14.89 10.03 -10.85
CA SER A 243 15.25 10.72 -12.09
C SER A 243 16.41 11.71 -11.91
N ARG A 244 16.54 12.32 -10.71
CA ARG A 244 17.56 13.34 -10.39
C ARG A 244 18.91 12.76 -9.95
N MET A 245 19.06 11.45 -9.93
CA MET A 245 20.33 10.82 -9.51
C MET A 245 21.29 10.69 -10.69
N ASP A 246 22.46 11.31 -10.55
CA ASP A 246 23.41 11.46 -11.65
C ASP A 246 24.20 10.17 -11.94
N ASP A 247 24.36 9.30 -10.94
CA ASP A 247 25.18 8.09 -11.00
C ASP A 247 24.50 6.86 -10.36
N PHE A 248 24.99 5.68 -10.72
CA PHE A 248 24.49 4.38 -10.26
C PHE A 248 24.79 4.09 -8.79
N ALA A 249 25.90 4.59 -8.25
CA ALA A 249 26.25 4.35 -6.84
C ALA A 249 25.26 5.07 -5.92
N ARG A 250 24.97 6.34 -6.21
CA ARG A 250 23.95 7.12 -5.49
C ARG A 250 22.56 6.50 -5.64
N LEU A 251 22.24 5.94 -6.81
CA LEU A 251 20.97 5.25 -7.05
C LEU A 251 20.83 3.96 -6.22
N ASN A 252 21.90 3.17 -6.09
CA ASN A 252 21.94 1.99 -5.22
C ASN A 252 21.81 2.40 -3.75
N ASP A 253 22.62 3.35 -3.28
CA ASP A 253 22.58 3.85 -1.90
C ASP A 253 21.19 4.36 -1.54
N PHE A 254 20.54 5.09 -2.46
CA PHE A 254 19.18 5.56 -2.28
C PHE A 254 18.18 4.40 -2.19
N SER A 255 18.23 3.45 -3.14
CA SER A 255 17.30 2.31 -3.18
C SER A 255 17.42 1.44 -1.93
N GLU A 256 18.64 1.19 -1.46
CA GLU A 256 18.89 0.48 -0.20
C GLU A 256 18.38 1.25 1.01
N THR A 257 18.57 2.57 1.03
CA THR A 257 18.06 3.42 2.11
C THR A 257 16.53 3.41 2.16
N ILE A 258 15.86 3.53 1.01
CA ILE A 258 14.40 3.44 0.89
C ILE A 258 13.93 2.08 1.41
N GLU A 259 14.52 1.00 0.90
CA GLU A 259 14.12 -0.35 1.28
C GLU A 259 14.27 -0.61 2.79
N PHE A 260 15.34 -0.10 3.41
CA PHE A 260 15.53 -0.15 4.86
C PHE A 260 14.48 0.68 5.61
N LEU A 261 14.24 1.93 5.18
CA LEU A 261 13.30 2.85 5.82
C LEU A 261 11.87 2.30 5.84
N TYR A 262 11.40 1.76 4.71
CA TYR A 262 10.05 1.19 4.61
C TYR A 262 9.90 -0.07 5.48
N ALA A 263 10.91 -0.95 5.49
CA ALA A 263 10.91 -2.11 6.37
C ALA A 263 10.88 -1.72 7.86
N ASP A 264 11.69 -0.72 8.26
CA ASP A 264 11.73 -0.20 9.62
C ASP A 264 10.43 0.49 10.02
N ALA A 265 9.80 1.22 9.11
CA ALA A 265 8.51 1.86 9.33
C ALA A 265 7.43 0.81 9.64
N VAL A 266 7.40 -0.31 8.92
CA VAL A 266 6.48 -1.43 9.20
C VAL A 266 6.73 -2.02 10.59
N ILE A 267 7.98 -2.33 10.92
CA ILE A 267 8.32 -2.93 12.23
C ILE A 267 7.91 -1.99 13.37
N ARG A 268 8.27 -0.70 13.28
CA ARG A 268 7.94 0.29 14.31
C ARG A 268 6.44 0.53 14.42
N ALA A 269 5.74 0.56 13.29
CA ALA A 269 4.29 0.74 13.30
C ALA A 269 3.57 -0.40 14.00
N LEU A 270 4.00 -1.64 13.74
CA LEU A 270 3.49 -2.82 14.41
C LEU A 270 3.80 -2.79 15.91
N GLN A 271 5.03 -2.45 16.30
CA GLN A 271 5.43 -2.32 17.71
C GLN A 271 4.58 -1.28 18.45
N VAL A 272 4.45 -0.06 17.89
CA VAL A 272 3.66 1.02 18.48
C VAL A 272 2.20 0.59 18.64
N PHE A 273 1.64 -0.08 17.64
CA PHE A 273 0.27 -0.59 17.70
C PHE A 273 0.12 -1.66 18.80
N THR A 274 0.98 -2.67 18.84
CA THR A 274 0.87 -3.77 19.81
C THR A 274 1.09 -3.29 21.24
N ASP A 275 2.00 -2.34 21.46
CA ASP A 275 2.27 -1.77 22.80
C ASP A 275 1.08 -0.94 23.29
N ARG A 276 0.55 -0.06 22.42
CA ARG A 276 -0.61 0.77 22.76
C ARG A 276 -1.86 -0.07 23.07
N MET A 277 -2.01 -1.19 22.36
CA MET A 277 -3.12 -2.13 22.55
C MET A 277 -2.82 -3.22 23.59
N GLN A 278 -1.66 -3.17 24.26
CA GLN A 278 -1.25 -4.08 25.32
C GLN A 278 -1.33 -5.56 24.92
N TYR A 279 -0.89 -5.89 23.71
CA TYR A 279 -0.99 -7.27 23.22
C TYR A 279 -0.14 -8.23 24.05
N ALA A 280 1.05 -7.81 24.49
CA ALA A 280 1.95 -8.63 25.29
C ALA A 280 1.34 -8.96 26.67
N GLU A 281 0.80 -7.96 27.35
CA GLU A 281 0.17 -8.08 28.66
C GLU A 281 -1.07 -8.99 28.60
N ASN A 282 -1.81 -8.91 27.51
CA ASN A 282 -3.05 -9.68 27.31
C ASN A 282 -2.82 -11.03 26.61
N ASN A 283 -1.55 -11.43 26.41
CA ASN A 283 -1.16 -12.66 25.73
C ASN A 283 -1.84 -12.83 24.35
N LYS A 284 -1.96 -11.72 23.62
CA LYS A 284 -2.50 -11.65 22.26
C LYS A 284 -1.39 -11.60 21.22
N ILE A 285 -1.70 -12.11 20.04
CA ILE A 285 -0.82 -12.10 18.88
C ILE A 285 -1.55 -11.40 17.75
N LEU A 286 -0.93 -10.36 17.19
CA LEU A 286 -1.40 -9.72 15.97
C LEU A 286 -0.93 -10.54 14.77
N LEU A 287 -1.87 -11.01 13.96
CA LEU A 287 -1.53 -11.73 12.75
C LEU A 287 -1.25 -10.76 11.59
N ILE A 288 -0.11 -10.94 10.93
CA ILE A 288 0.21 -10.21 9.69
C ILE A 288 0.52 -11.17 8.55
N THR A 289 0.21 -10.74 7.32
CA THR A 289 0.68 -11.40 6.10
C THR A 289 1.28 -10.37 5.18
N PRO A 290 2.61 -10.23 5.15
CA PRO A 290 3.28 -9.42 4.14
C PRO A 290 3.04 -10.03 2.76
N VAL A 291 2.62 -9.22 1.80
CA VAL A 291 2.35 -9.63 0.42
C VAL A 291 3.39 -9.01 -0.51
N VAL A 292 3.62 -7.71 -0.35
CA VAL A 292 4.68 -6.93 -1.02
C VAL A 292 5.36 -6.07 0.03
N LEU A 293 6.68 -6.09 0.07
CA LEU A 293 7.51 -5.20 0.91
C LEU A 293 8.80 -4.93 0.13
N SER A 294 8.72 -4.14 -0.94
CA SER A 294 9.81 -3.98 -1.89
C SER A 294 9.95 -2.52 -2.29
N GLY A 295 11.13 -1.94 -2.04
CA GLY A 295 11.36 -0.51 -2.26
C GLY A 295 10.38 0.33 -1.44
N ASP A 296 9.58 1.14 -2.13
CA ASP A 296 8.57 2.04 -1.59
C ASP A 296 7.14 1.49 -1.58
N ASP A 297 6.92 0.28 -2.11
CA ASP A 297 5.61 -0.37 -2.18
C ASP A 297 5.43 -1.38 -1.03
N ILE A 298 4.38 -1.18 -0.25
CA ILE A 298 3.95 -2.06 0.84
C ILE A 298 2.54 -2.56 0.54
N CYS A 299 2.38 -3.88 0.54
CA CYS A 299 1.09 -4.55 0.66
C CYS A 299 1.12 -5.50 1.85
N LEU A 300 0.29 -5.26 2.86
CA LEU A 300 0.25 -6.00 4.12
C LEU A 300 -1.20 -6.38 4.47
N ILE A 301 -1.42 -7.62 4.90
CA ILE A 301 -2.71 -8.06 5.45
C ILE A 301 -2.60 -8.11 6.97
N THR A 302 -3.63 -7.64 7.66
CA THR A 302 -3.77 -7.77 9.11
C THR A 302 -5.24 -7.98 9.49
N GLU A 303 -5.52 -8.09 10.77
CA GLU A 303 -6.87 -8.11 11.32
C GLU A 303 -7.62 -6.83 10.94
N GLY A 304 -8.90 -6.94 10.56
CA GLY A 304 -9.68 -5.78 10.08
C GLY A 304 -9.70 -4.60 11.06
N GLU A 305 -9.75 -4.90 12.37
CA GLU A 305 -9.74 -3.90 13.45
C GLU A 305 -8.40 -3.15 13.58
N ALA A 306 -7.29 -3.73 13.11
CA ALA A 306 -5.97 -3.12 13.21
C ALA A 306 -5.61 -2.29 11.96
N ALA A 307 -6.28 -2.51 10.84
CA ALA A 307 -5.74 -2.17 9.53
C ALA A 307 -5.56 -0.67 9.27
N ILE A 308 -6.57 0.16 9.57
CA ILE A 308 -6.53 1.61 9.34
C ILE A 308 -5.43 2.26 10.21
N GLU A 309 -5.33 1.81 11.45
CA GLU A 309 -4.38 2.34 12.42
C GLU A 309 -2.95 1.95 12.10
N VAL A 310 -2.72 0.66 11.76
CA VAL A 310 -1.40 0.18 11.32
C VAL A 310 -0.98 0.91 10.04
N ALA A 311 -1.86 1.07 9.06
CA ALA A 311 -1.56 1.79 7.81
C ALA A 311 -1.11 3.24 8.09
N THR A 312 -1.87 3.96 8.91
CA THR A 312 -1.52 5.33 9.28
C THR A 312 -0.20 5.38 10.06
N GLN A 313 0.02 4.44 10.97
CA GLN A 313 1.25 4.39 11.76
C GLN A 313 2.48 4.09 10.89
N ILE A 314 2.36 3.25 9.85
CA ILE A 314 3.44 3.01 8.87
C ILE A 314 3.86 4.34 8.24
N VAL A 315 2.90 5.12 7.75
CA VAL A 315 3.18 6.41 7.10
C VAL A 315 3.81 7.41 8.06
N LYS A 316 3.32 7.48 9.31
CA LYS A 316 3.90 8.35 10.36
C LYS A 316 5.33 7.96 10.73
N GLU A 317 5.61 6.67 10.91
CA GLU A 317 6.96 6.19 11.22
C GLU A 317 7.92 6.37 10.04
N LEU A 318 7.46 6.17 8.80
CA LEU A 318 8.26 6.43 7.60
C LEU A 318 8.73 7.89 7.56
N ARG A 319 7.81 8.84 7.77
CA ARG A 319 8.15 10.26 7.86
C ARG A 319 9.18 10.51 8.94
N LYS A 320 8.92 10.09 10.17
CA LYS A 320 9.80 10.27 11.33
C LYS A 320 11.20 9.68 11.11
N LEU A 321 11.29 8.50 10.49
CA LEU A 321 12.57 7.86 10.17
C LEU A 321 13.33 8.63 9.09
N SER A 322 12.64 9.07 8.04
CA SER A 322 13.25 9.83 6.95
C SER A 322 13.72 11.23 7.37
N GLU A 323 13.13 11.81 8.42
CA GLU A 323 13.54 13.08 9.03
C GLU A 323 14.85 12.97 9.84
N GLN A 324 15.33 11.76 10.16
CA GLN A 324 16.58 11.58 10.90
C GLN A 324 17.78 11.99 10.07
N GLN A 325 18.74 12.68 10.70
CA GLN A 325 19.88 13.32 10.03
C GLN A 325 20.68 12.37 9.13
N GLU A 326 20.90 11.13 9.56
CA GLU A 326 21.64 10.11 8.81
C GLU A 326 20.93 9.68 7.51
N CYS A 327 19.59 9.66 7.53
CA CYS A 327 18.79 9.34 6.36
C CYS A 327 18.62 10.55 5.45
N ARG A 328 18.41 11.74 6.04
CA ARG A 328 18.28 13.00 5.29
C ARG A 328 19.45 13.25 4.34
N THR A 329 20.70 12.99 4.76
CA THR A 329 21.86 13.21 3.89
C THR A 329 21.85 12.34 2.63
N LYS A 330 21.32 11.11 2.72
CA LYS A 330 21.19 10.19 1.58
C LYS A 330 19.96 10.46 0.71
N LEU A 331 18.92 11.04 1.30
CA LEU A 331 17.67 11.37 0.62
C LEU A 331 17.68 12.75 -0.05
N LYS A 332 18.55 13.66 0.39
CA LYS A 332 18.67 15.03 -0.14
C LYS A 332 18.87 15.05 -1.65
N MET A 333 18.01 15.80 -2.34
CA MET A 333 18.14 16.04 -3.78
C MET A 333 18.97 17.29 -4.08
N GLY A 334 19.25 18.13 -3.07
CA GLY A 334 20.03 19.35 -3.19
C GLY A 334 20.47 19.92 -1.83
N PRO A 335 21.30 20.98 -1.83
CA PRO A 335 21.81 21.60 -0.60
C PRO A 335 20.70 22.16 0.30
N ASP A 336 19.62 22.68 -0.30
CA ASP A 336 18.49 23.32 0.39
C ASP A 336 17.26 22.39 0.53
N ASP A 337 17.42 21.09 0.30
CA ASP A 337 16.32 20.14 0.35
C ASP A 337 16.07 19.67 1.80
N GLU A 338 14.93 20.06 2.34
CA GLU A 338 14.40 19.61 3.62
C GLU A 338 13.59 18.30 3.51
N SER A 339 13.56 17.67 2.32
CA SER A 339 12.70 16.53 2.01
C SER A 339 12.80 15.39 3.01
N TYR A 340 11.69 15.11 3.67
CA TYR A 340 11.35 13.83 4.25
C TYR A 340 10.50 13.04 3.26
N LEU A 341 10.37 11.74 3.50
CA LEU A 341 9.52 10.88 2.70
C LEU A 341 8.06 11.08 3.11
N THR A 342 7.20 11.16 2.11
CA THR A 342 5.75 11.10 2.28
C THR A 342 5.20 9.91 1.51
N ALA A 343 4.08 9.39 1.97
CA ALA A 343 3.43 8.24 1.36
C ALA A 343 1.91 8.38 1.48
N CYS A 344 1.21 7.72 0.59
CA CYS A 344 -0.23 7.57 0.68
C CYS A 344 -0.57 6.12 1.05
N ALA A 345 -1.71 5.94 1.72
CA ALA A 345 -2.19 4.64 2.14
C ALA A 345 -3.62 4.39 1.67
N GLY A 346 -3.92 3.14 1.34
CA GLY A 346 -5.25 2.64 1.03
C GLY A 346 -5.57 1.39 1.82
N VAL A 347 -6.75 1.32 2.43
CA VAL A 347 -7.15 0.18 3.27
C VAL A 347 -8.48 -0.41 2.83
N ALA A 348 -8.48 -1.66 2.39
CA ALA A 348 -9.71 -2.41 2.09
C ALA A 348 -10.01 -3.40 3.23
N ILE A 349 -11.15 -3.25 3.90
CA ILE A 349 -11.61 -4.17 4.94
C ILE A 349 -12.65 -5.11 4.35
N VAL A 350 -12.36 -6.41 4.36
CA VAL A 350 -13.18 -7.43 3.70
C VAL A 350 -13.37 -8.66 4.59
N LYS A 351 -14.42 -9.44 4.34
CA LYS A 351 -14.61 -10.74 5.02
C LYS A 351 -13.45 -11.68 4.65
N VAL A 352 -13.03 -12.56 5.56
CA VAL A 352 -11.92 -13.51 5.32
C VAL A 352 -12.08 -14.36 4.04
N ASN A 353 -13.31 -14.69 3.64
CA ASN A 353 -13.59 -15.48 2.43
C ASN A 353 -13.73 -14.63 1.15
N TYR A 354 -13.58 -13.31 1.23
CA TYR A 354 -13.66 -12.44 0.05
C TYR A 354 -12.50 -12.73 -0.91
N PRO A 355 -12.70 -12.67 -2.24
CA PRO A 355 -11.64 -12.93 -3.21
C PRO A 355 -10.42 -12.04 -2.95
N PHE A 356 -9.29 -12.67 -2.65
CA PHE A 356 -8.07 -11.98 -2.22
C PHE A 356 -7.59 -10.94 -3.23
N PHE A 357 -7.57 -11.30 -4.52
CA PHE A 357 -7.11 -10.40 -5.58
C PHE A 357 -7.98 -9.14 -5.70
N ASP A 358 -9.29 -9.27 -5.54
CA ASP A 358 -10.20 -8.13 -5.59
C ASP A 358 -9.99 -7.20 -4.38
N ALA A 359 -9.58 -7.75 -3.22
CA ALA A 359 -9.29 -6.96 -2.04
C ALA A 359 -7.98 -6.16 -2.18
N VAL A 360 -6.92 -6.78 -2.73
CA VAL A 360 -5.65 -6.10 -3.02
C VAL A 360 -5.88 -4.95 -4.01
N LYS A 361 -6.59 -5.20 -5.11
CA LYS A 361 -6.93 -4.16 -6.09
C LYS A 361 -7.69 -3.00 -5.49
N LYS A 362 -8.63 -3.28 -4.56
CA LYS A 362 -9.37 -2.23 -3.86
C LYS A 362 -8.43 -1.39 -2.99
N ALA A 363 -7.55 -2.01 -2.21
CA ALA A 363 -6.57 -1.29 -1.39
C ALA A 363 -5.64 -0.42 -2.25
N GLU A 364 -5.12 -0.94 -3.36
CA GLU A 364 -4.29 -0.18 -4.30
C GLU A 364 -5.06 1.00 -4.94
N ALA A 365 -6.32 0.79 -5.33
CA ALA A 365 -7.15 1.84 -5.90
C ALA A 365 -7.41 2.97 -4.89
N LEU A 366 -7.65 2.64 -3.62
CA LEU A 366 -7.80 3.60 -2.53
C LEU A 366 -6.49 4.36 -2.28
N CYS A 367 -5.35 3.68 -2.31
CA CYS A 367 -4.03 4.30 -2.18
C CYS A 367 -3.77 5.29 -3.33
N HIS A 368 -4.16 4.93 -4.56
CA HIS A 368 -4.09 5.81 -5.71
C HIS A 368 -5.00 7.05 -5.57
N GLN A 369 -6.24 6.89 -5.08
CA GLN A 369 -7.15 8.01 -4.81
C GLN A 369 -6.60 8.98 -3.77
N ALA A 370 -5.97 8.46 -2.71
CA ALA A 370 -5.25 9.26 -1.73
C ALA A 370 -4.08 10.04 -2.40
N LYS A 371 -3.33 9.39 -3.29
CA LYS A 371 -2.22 10.00 -4.04
C LYS A 371 -2.67 11.10 -5.00
N GLU A 372 -3.81 10.93 -5.67
CA GLU A 372 -4.42 11.98 -6.50
C GLU A 372 -4.75 13.24 -5.69
N SER A 373 -5.16 13.07 -4.42
CA SER A 373 -5.45 14.19 -3.53
C SER A 373 -4.18 14.94 -3.11
N ALA A 374 -3.08 14.23 -2.88
CA ALA A 374 -1.77 14.84 -2.66
C ALA A 374 -1.31 15.67 -3.88
N HIS A 375 -1.46 15.13 -5.09
CA HIS A 375 -1.09 15.85 -6.32
C HIS A 375 -1.95 17.10 -6.57
N ARG A 376 -3.24 17.06 -6.23
CA ARG A 376 -4.13 18.23 -6.35
C ARG A 376 -3.67 19.38 -5.45
N LEU A 377 -3.34 19.09 -4.19
CA LEU A 377 -2.82 20.08 -3.25
C LEU A 377 -1.53 20.74 -3.75
N GLU A 378 -0.64 19.96 -4.35
CA GLU A 378 0.62 20.49 -4.88
C GLU A 378 0.40 21.47 -6.04
N GLN A 379 -0.52 21.15 -6.95
CA GLN A 379 -0.86 22.03 -8.08
C GLN A 379 -1.51 23.34 -7.61
N GLU A 380 -2.39 23.27 -6.62
CA GLU A 380 -3.01 24.46 -6.03
C GLU A 380 -2.00 25.33 -5.28
N GLY A 381 -1.04 24.71 -4.57
CA GLY A 381 0.06 25.41 -3.90
C GLY A 381 1.01 26.12 -4.87
N GLN A 382 1.26 25.54 -6.05
CA GLN A 382 2.09 26.17 -7.09
C GLN A 382 1.38 27.35 -7.80
N ALA A 383 0.04 27.36 -7.82
CA ALA A 383 -0.75 28.44 -8.42
C ALA A 383 -0.94 29.65 -7.50
N ALA A 384 -0.67 29.50 -6.19
CA ALA A 384 -0.69 30.60 -5.23
C ALA A 384 0.68 31.31 -5.22
N ASP A 385 0.70 32.53 -5.76
CA ASP A 385 1.84 33.38 -6.10
C ASP A 385 2.68 33.91 -4.89
N SER A 386 2.88 33.11 -3.84
CA SER A 386 3.82 33.40 -2.75
C SER A 386 5.11 32.61 -2.98
N GLY A 387 6.20 33.30 -3.29
CA GLY A 387 7.49 32.78 -3.80
C GLY A 387 8.30 31.80 -2.93
N GLU A 388 7.65 30.90 -2.18
CA GLU A 388 8.28 29.69 -1.64
C GLU A 388 7.84 28.49 -2.49
N ALA A 389 8.62 28.21 -3.52
CA ALA A 389 8.43 27.11 -4.45
C ALA A 389 8.81 25.75 -3.81
N ALA A 390 8.03 25.31 -2.82
CA ALA A 390 8.03 23.93 -2.33
C ALA A 390 6.59 23.44 -2.31
N GLY A 391 6.21 22.61 -3.29
CA GLY A 391 4.93 21.91 -3.24
C GLY A 391 4.83 21.15 -1.92
N VAL A 392 3.81 21.46 -1.12
CA VAL A 392 3.65 20.96 0.25
C VAL A 392 3.59 19.44 0.20
N ALA A 393 4.62 18.78 0.73
CA ALA A 393 4.63 17.34 0.89
C ALA A 393 3.44 16.94 1.79
N ALA A 394 2.63 15.98 1.35
CA ALA A 394 1.41 15.60 2.03
C ALA A 394 1.22 14.09 2.00
N SER A 395 0.75 13.54 3.11
CA SER A 395 0.49 12.13 3.29
C SER A 395 -0.99 11.89 3.53
N PHE A 396 -1.60 10.95 2.81
CA PHE A 396 -3.05 10.72 2.86
C PHE A 396 -3.40 9.25 3.13
N ILE A 397 -4.59 9.02 3.68
CA ILE A 397 -5.18 7.70 3.80
C ILE A 397 -6.62 7.68 3.29
N ASP A 398 -6.98 6.61 2.59
CA ASP A 398 -8.36 6.27 2.22
C ASP A 398 -8.69 4.83 2.63
N TRP A 399 -9.97 4.52 2.80
CA TRP A 399 -10.42 3.18 3.14
C TRP A 399 -11.83 2.86 2.65
N GLU A 400 -12.13 1.56 2.53
CA GLU A 400 -13.48 1.06 2.18
C GLU A 400 -13.78 -0.24 2.94
N ILE A 401 -14.99 -0.36 3.48
CA ILE A 401 -15.47 -1.59 4.12
C ILE A 401 -16.43 -2.35 3.19
N VAL A 402 -15.97 -3.49 2.65
CA VAL A 402 -16.70 -4.23 1.62
C VAL A 402 -17.63 -5.28 2.26
N GLN A 403 -18.94 -5.03 2.22
CA GLN A 403 -19.93 -5.91 2.86
C GLN A 403 -20.42 -7.08 1.97
N GLY A 404 -20.14 -7.09 0.67
CA GLY A 404 -20.52 -8.15 -0.29
C GLY A 404 -19.86 -8.05 -1.67
N GLN A 405 -20.17 -8.99 -2.58
CA GLN A 405 -19.64 -9.06 -3.96
C GLN A 405 -20.37 -8.16 -4.97
N VAL A 406 -21.10 -7.14 -4.49
CA VAL A 406 -21.61 -6.13 -5.41
C VAL A 406 -20.38 -5.35 -5.87
N MET A 407 -20.05 -5.45 -7.16
CA MET A 407 -19.29 -4.42 -7.84
C MET A 407 -20.12 -3.15 -7.73
N SER A 408 -20.05 -2.45 -6.60
CA SER A 408 -20.68 -1.16 -6.51
C SER A 408 -19.82 -0.23 -7.37
N GLU A 409 -20.23 -0.11 -8.62
CA GLU A 409 -20.25 1.18 -9.28
C GLU A 409 -21.02 2.15 -8.35
N SER A 410 -20.37 2.70 -7.33
CA SER A 410 -20.95 3.79 -6.54
C SER A 410 -19.97 4.96 -6.38
N VAL A 411 -19.47 5.43 -7.52
CA VAL A 411 -19.22 6.87 -7.72
C VAL A 411 -20.51 7.69 -7.44
N TYR A 412 -21.67 7.02 -7.36
CA TYR A 412 -22.97 7.60 -7.01
C TYR A 412 -23.14 8.01 -5.53
N GLU A 413 -22.29 7.54 -4.61
CA GLU A 413 -22.49 7.75 -3.15
C GLU A 413 -21.54 8.77 -2.51
N SER A 414 -20.49 9.23 -3.21
CA SER A 414 -19.57 10.23 -2.65
C SER A 414 -20.22 11.61 -2.56
N GLN A 415 -21.00 11.97 -3.60
CA GLN A 415 -21.70 13.25 -3.69
C GLN A 415 -23.01 13.12 -4.46
N VAL A 416 -24.12 13.57 -3.88
CA VAL A 416 -25.42 13.61 -4.56
C VAL A 416 -25.87 15.07 -4.73
N ARG A 417 -26.22 15.43 -5.98
CA ARG A 417 -26.84 16.74 -6.27
C ARG A 417 -28.34 16.63 -6.08
N HIS A 418 -28.88 17.31 -5.08
CA HIS A 418 -30.31 17.47 -4.89
C HIS A 418 -30.73 18.92 -5.16
N ARG A 419 -31.41 19.13 -6.29
CA ARG A 419 -31.91 20.44 -6.75
C ARG A 419 -30.80 21.49 -6.95
N LYS A 420 -30.48 22.25 -5.90
CA LYS A 420 -29.52 23.38 -5.84
C LYS A 420 -28.41 23.17 -4.81
N ASP A 421 -28.51 22.15 -3.96
CA ASP A 421 -27.57 21.89 -2.88
C ASP A 421 -26.73 20.65 -3.19
N GLN A 422 -25.52 20.60 -2.64
CA GLN A 422 -24.56 19.52 -2.82
C GLN A 422 -24.28 18.84 -1.47
N GLU A 423 -24.51 17.54 -1.42
CA GLU A 423 -24.28 16.74 -0.21
C GLU A 423 -23.01 15.91 -0.40
N ILE A 424 -22.10 15.98 0.58
CA ILE A 424 -20.81 15.31 0.60
C ILE A 424 -20.81 14.36 1.78
N PHE A 425 -21.00 13.06 1.51
CA PHE A 425 -21.19 12.07 2.56
C PHE A 425 -19.87 11.57 3.16
N HIS A 426 -18.75 11.78 2.49
CA HIS A 426 -17.45 11.28 2.89
C HIS A 426 -16.43 12.42 2.97
N ILE A 427 -15.65 12.43 4.04
CA ILE A 427 -14.55 13.37 4.29
C ILE A 427 -13.19 12.82 3.86
N LYS A 428 -13.11 11.52 3.60
CA LYS A 428 -11.92 10.84 3.06
C LYS A 428 -11.68 11.21 1.58
N PRO A 429 -10.43 11.15 1.09
CA PRO A 429 -9.20 10.76 1.81
C PRO A 429 -8.77 11.79 2.86
N LEU A 430 -8.25 11.31 3.98
CA LEU A 430 -7.82 12.13 5.11
C LEU A 430 -6.32 12.41 5.08
N ARG A 431 -5.91 13.62 5.48
CA ARG A 431 -4.49 13.97 5.60
C ARG A 431 -3.92 13.50 6.93
N ILE A 432 -2.86 12.71 6.87
CA ILE A 432 -2.19 12.10 8.04
C ILE A 432 -1.32 13.11 8.78
N ASP A 433 -0.76 14.07 8.04
CA ASP A 433 0.33 14.90 8.49
C ASP A 433 -0.04 16.37 8.67
N GLN A 434 -1.31 16.63 9.00
CA GLN A 434 -1.79 17.95 9.38
C GLN A 434 -2.26 17.98 10.84
N GLU A 435 -1.90 19.04 11.54
CA GLU A 435 -2.34 19.26 12.93
C GLU A 435 -3.77 19.81 13.00
N ALA A 436 -4.11 20.77 12.14
CA ALA A 436 -5.44 21.37 12.11
C ALA A 436 -6.51 20.37 11.67
N ALA A 437 -7.64 20.31 12.38
CA ALA A 437 -8.75 19.40 12.03
C ALA A 437 -9.26 19.55 10.59
N PHE A 438 -9.17 20.76 10.03
CA PHE A 438 -9.62 21.08 8.68
C PHE A 438 -8.83 22.26 8.10
N GLU A 439 -8.22 22.08 6.94
CA GLU A 439 -7.49 23.13 6.20
C GLU A 439 -7.69 22.90 4.71
N LYS A 440 -7.95 23.97 3.93
CA LYS A 440 -8.08 23.90 2.45
C LYS A 440 -8.98 22.76 1.94
N ASP A 441 -10.19 22.65 2.50
CA ASP A 441 -11.17 21.61 2.16
C ASP A 441 -10.72 20.16 2.45
N ILE A 442 -9.69 19.98 3.30
CA ILE A 442 -9.12 18.67 3.64
C ILE A 442 -9.16 18.45 5.16
N TYR A 443 -9.61 17.25 5.54
CA TYR A 443 -9.78 16.84 6.92
C TYR A 443 -8.59 16.04 7.44
N SER A 444 -8.29 16.22 8.74
CA SER A 444 -7.18 15.55 9.41
C SER A 444 -7.57 14.15 9.85
N TYR A 445 -6.69 13.18 9.62
CA TYR A 445 -6.78 11.86 10.24
C TYR A 445 -6.76 11.95 11.76
N ASP A 446 -5.98 12.84 12.36
CA ASP A 446 -5.87 12.95 13.82
C ASP A 446 -7.14 13.52 14.45
N ALA A 447 -7.83 14.45 13.79
CA ALA A 447 -9.16 14.89 14.21
C ALA A 447 -10.21 13.78 14.08
N PHE A 448 -10.19 13.05 12.96
CA PHE A 448 -11.04 11.87 12.75
C PHE A 448 -10.81 10.80 13.84
N LYS A 449 -9.55 10.50 14.16
CA LYS A 449 -9.19 9.49 15.16
C LYS A 449 -9.63 9.91 16.56
N ARG A 450 -9.37 11.17 16.95
CA ARG A 450 -9.88 11.72 18.23
C ARG A 450 -11.38 11.62 18.35
N LEU A 451 -12.13 11.89 17.27
CA LEU A 451 -13.59 11.79 17.27
C LEU A 451 -14.05 10.33 17.41
N THR A 452 -13.36 9.42 16.72
CA THR A 452 -13.63 7.98 16.80
C THR A 452 -13.39 7.46 18.21
N ASP A 453 -12.26 7.79 18.83
CA ASP A 453 -11.91 7.38 20.20
C ASP A 453 -12.87 7.98 21.23
N ALA A 454 -13.21 9.28 21.09
CA ALA A 454 -14.17 9.93 21.97
C ALA A 454 -15.58 9.32 21.84
N LEU A 455 -15.98 8.91 20.64
CA LEU A 455 -17.26 8.27 20.40
C LEU A 455 -17.29 6.83 20.94
N GLN A 456 -16.19 6.08 20.81
CA GLN A 456 -16.04 4.76 21.44
C GLN A 456 -16.14 4.87 22.97
N ALA A 457 -15.38 5.78 23.59
CA ALA A 457 -15.47 6.03 25.04
C ALA A 457 -16.89 6.44 25.47
N ALA A 458 -17.57 7.28 24.69
CA ALA A 458 -18.95 7.68 24.97
C ALA A 458 -19.97 6.53 24.80
N ARG A 459 -19.71 5.51 23.99
CA ARG A 459 -20.60 4.33 23.89
C ARG A 459 -20.59 3.49 25.17
N TYR A 460 -19.42 3.42 25.81
CA TYR A 460 -19.13 2.56 26.96
C TYR A 460 -19.07 3.31 28.29
N SER A 461 -19.33 4.62 28.30
CA SER A 461 -19.37 5.38 29.55
C SER A 461 -20.39 4.81 30.54
N ASN A 462 -19.93 4.58 31.78
CA ASN A 462 -20.75 4.17 32.91
C ASN A 462 -21.66 5.31 33.42
N GLU A 463 -21.38 6.56 33.04
CA GLU A 463 -22.23 7.70 33.37
C GLU A 463 -23.33 7.89 32.31
N PRO A 464 -24.63 7.75 32.66
CA PRO A 464 -25.72 7.85 31.70
C PRO A 464 -25.81 9.21 30.98
N THR A 465 -25.27 10.26 31.58
CA THR A 465 -25.20 11.62 31.01
C THR A 465 -24.16 11.76 29.91
N ASP A 466 -23.10 10.94 29.95
CA ASP A 466 -22.01 10.94 28.98
C ASP A 466 -22.15 9.84 27.93
N ARG A 467 -23.13 8.95 28.11
CA ARG A 467 -23.36 7.81 27.23
C ARG A 467 -24.08 8.21 25.94
N ILE A 468 -23.58 7.71 24.81
CA ILE A 468 -24.28 7.78 23.51
C ILE A 468 -24.77 6.38 23.15
N SER A 469 -26.09 6.22 22.98
CA SER A 469 -26.68 4.90 22.73
C SER A 469 -26.38 4.38 21.32
N SER A 470 -26.04 3.08 21.20
CA SER A 470 -25.87 2.41 19.90
C SER A 470 -27.13 2.49 19.03
N SER A 471 -28.31 2.49 19.65
CA SER A 471 -29.57 2.68 18.94
C SER A 471 -29.67 4.04 18.24
N PHE A 472 -29.11 5.10 18.82
CA PHE A 472 -29.10 6.42 18.20
C PHE A 472 -28.11 6.47 17.03
N LEU A 473 -26.92 5.87 17.19
CA LEU A 473 -25.94 5.76 16.11
C LEU A 473 -26.49 4.98 14.90
N GLU A 474 -27.22 3.89 15.15
CA GLU A 474 -27.90 3.13 14.10
C GLU A 474 -29.04 3.91 13.42
N GLN A 475 -29.73 4.80 14.15
CA GLN A 475 -30.70 5.71 13.53
C GLN A 475 -30.00 6.71 12.60
N ILE A 476 -28.83 7.23 12.99
CA ILE A 476 -28.05 8.14 12.14
C ILE A 476 -27.63 7.41 10.85
N LYS A 477 -27.05 6.22 10.94
CA LYS A 477 -26.64 5.41 9.78
C LYS A 477 -27.80 5.22 8.77
N LYS A 478 -29.02 5.01 9.25
CA LYS A 478 -30.21 4.81 8.41
C LYS A 478 -30.67 6.07 7.67
N VAL A 479 -30.46 7.26 8.24
CA VAL A 479 -30.94 8.52 7.64
C VAL A 479 -29.83 9.31 6.93
N LEU A 480 -28.57 8.88 7.05
CA LEU A 480 -27.41 9.62 6.57
C LEU A 480 -27.49 9.93 5.06
N TYR A 481 -27.77 8.91 4.25
CA TYR A 481 -27.96 9.02 2.80
C TYR A 481 -29.34 9.53 2.38
N GLY A 482 -30.23 9.85 3.34
CA GLY A 482 -31.55 10.46 3.09
C GLY A 482 -31.50 11.98 2.92
N GLY A 483 -30.31 12.57 3.03
CA GLY A 483 -30.01 13.99 2.84
C GLY A 483 -30.34 14.90 4.02
N TRP A 484 -29.97 16.18 3.89
CA TRP A 484 -29.88 17.14 5.01
C TRP A 484 -31.20 17.30 5.77
N THR A 485 -32.32 17.26 5.05
CA THR A 485 -33.65 17.42 5.65
C THR A 485 -33.98 16.26 6.58
N GLN A 486 -33.76 15.00 6.15
CA GLN A 486 -34.04 13.83 6.98
C GLN A 486 -33.06 13.73 8.15
N TYR A 487 -31.78 13.99 7.87
CA TYR A 487 -30.72 13.99 8.87
C TYR A 487 -30.95 15.03 9.97
N SER A 488 -31.17 16.29 9.62
CA SER A 488 -31.40 17.36 10.61
C SER A 488 -32.69 17.17 11.40
N LEU A 489 -33.72 16.56 10.79
CA LEU A 489 -34.97 16.23 11.48
C LEU A 489 -34.74 15.20 12.61
N LEU A 490 -33.90 14.19 12.39
CA LEU A 490 -33.54 13.20 13.43
C LEU A 490 -32.99 13.90 14.69
N PHE A 491 -32.03 14.82 14.51
CA PHE A 491 -31.44 15.57 15.63
C PHE A 491 -32.43 16.53 16.31
N ARG A 492 -33.35 17.14 15.54
CA ARG A 492 -34.40 18.02 16.08
C ARG A 492 -35.47 17.26 16.86
N MET A 493 -35.82 16.06 16.42
CA MET A 493 -36.83 15.21 17.07
C MET A 493 -36.25 14.49 18.30
N ASN A 494 -35.01 14.03 18.23
CA ASN A 494 -34.29 13.44 19.37
C ASN A 494 -33.61 14.53 20.21
N GLN A 495 -34.37 15.42 20.87
CA GLN A 495 -33.81 16.39 21.85
C GLN A 495 -33.27 15.75 23.15
N ARG A 496 -32.79 14.50 23.07
CA ARG A 496 -32.18 13.72 24.15
C ARG A 496 -30.74 14.19 24.42
N SER A 497 -30.16 13.75 25.54
CA SER A 497 -28.75 13.97 25.90
C SER A 497 -27.79 13.54 24.79
N ASP A 498 -28.04 12.39 24.16
CA ASP A 498 -27.17 11.76 23.16
C ASP A 498 -26.89 12.66 21.95
N SER A 499 -27.92 13.30 21.39
CA SER A 499 -27.80 14.13 20.18
C SER A 499 -27.03 15.42 20.45
N ARG A 500 -27.24 16.04 21.62
CA ARG A 500 -26.49 17.23 22.06
C ARG A 500 -25.04 16.85 22.36
N ARG A 501 -24.81 15.73 23.04
CA ARG A 501 -23.47 15.26 23.36
C ARG A 501 -22.67 14.96 22.10
N LEU A 502 -23.24 14.22 21.15
CA LEU A 502 -22.59 13.93 19.87
C LEU A 502 -22.27 15.21 19.09
N ALA A 503 -23.22 16.15 19.01
CA ALA A 503 -22.98 17.42 18.33
C ALA A 503 -21.90 18.26 19.03
N ASN A 504 -21.80 18.21 20.36
CA ASN A 504 -20.75 18.90 21.12
C ASN A 504 -19.38 18.25 20.92
N LEU A 505 -19.30 16.91 20.92
CA LEU A 505 -18.04 16.19 20.64
C LEU A 505 -17.46 16.59 19.28
N VAL A 506 -18.30 16.60 18.24
CA VAL A 506 -17.84 17.02 16.90
C VAL A 506 -17.38 18.48 16.90
N LYS A 507 -18.11 19.38 17.59
CA LYS A 507 -17.72 20.79 17.70
C LYS A 507 -16.42 20.97 18.48
N GLU A 508 -16.22 20.26 19.58
CA GLU A 508 -14.98 20.34 20.36
C GLU A 508 -13.77 19.98 19.50
N ILE A 509 -13.89 18.97 18.65
CA ILE A 509 -12.76 18.50 17.84
C ILE A 509 -12.54 19.35 16.60
N PHE A 510 -13.60 19.70 15.88
CA PHE A 510 -13.47 20.38 14.58
C PHE A 510 -13.65 21.90 14.63
N LEU A 511 -14.15 22.47 15.73
CA LEU A 511 -14.41 23.92 15.86
C LEU A 511 -13.36 24.63 16.71
N LEU A 512 -12.81 23.99 17.76
CA LEU A 512 -11.77 24.59 18.63
C LEU A 512 -10.43 24.83 17.91
N GLU A 513 -10.19 24.20 16.76
CA GLU A 513 -8.95 24.34 15.98
C GLU A 513 -9.06 25.33 14.80
N THR A 514 -10.23 25.92 14.58
CA THR A 514 -10.47 26.87 13.48
C THR A 514 -10.29 28.34 13.87
N SER A 515 -9.88 28.63 15.12
CA SER A 515 -9.80 29.99 15.66
C SER A 515 -8.52 30.76 15.31
N ASP A 516 -7.51 30.14 14.69
CA ASP A 516 -6.34 30.85 14.16
C ASP A 516 -6.43 31.02 12.65
N SER A 517 -6.86 32.24 12.28
CA SER A 517 -6.61 32.96 11.03
C SER A 517 -5.77 32.25 9.95
N SER A 518 -6.44 31.71 8.92
CA SER A 518 -6.10 31.89 7.49
C SER A 518 -7.11 31.19 6.58
N VAL A 519 -8.40 31.56 6.66
CA VAL A 519 -9.28 31.35 5.50
C VAL A 519 -8.84 32.37 4.47
N GLY A 520 -7.97 31.95 3.56
CA GLY A 520 -7.55 32.74 2.41
C GLY A 520 -8.79 33.28 1.70
N GLU A 521 -8.76 34.56 1.37
CA GLU A 521 -9.76 35.22 0.55
C GLU A 521 -9.94 34.45 -0.77
N ARG A 522 -10.97 33.61 -0.86
CA ARG A 522 -11.72 33.28 -2.08
C ARG A 522 -12.94 32.39 -1.78
N GLU A 523 -14.13 32.98 -2.00
CA GLU A 523 -15.40 32.33 -2.38
C GLU A 523 -16.30 31.60 -1.36
N VAL A 524 -16.01 31.54 -0.05
CA VAL A 524 -16.96 30.93 0.93
C VAL A 524 -17.66 32.02 1.74
N GLU A 525 -18.99 32.19 1.54
CA GLU A 525 -19.77 33.29 2.13
C GLU A 525 -20.12 33.07 3.62
N THR A 526 -20.31 31.81 4.04
CA THR A 526 -20.56 31.43 5.44
C THR A 526 -20.18 29.96 5.66
N VAL A 527 -19.60 29.65 6.83
CA VAL A 527 -19.38 28.27 7.31
C VAL A 527 -20.03 28.14 8.69
N SER A 528 -20.89 27.14 8.86
CA SER A 528 -21.47 26.83 10.17
C SER A 528 -21.51 25.32 10.40
N MET A 529 -21.32 24.88 11.63
CA MET A 529 -21.39 23.47 11.99
C MET A 529 -22.68 23.16 12.75
N GLN A 530 -23.47 22.21 12.23
CA GLN A 530 -24.73 21.79 12.82
C GLN A 530 -24.85 20.27 12.79
N TYR A 531 -25.08 19.66 13.96
CA TYR A 531 -25.34 18.21 14.08
C TYR A 531 -24.26 17.31 13.46
N GLY A 532 -22.99 17.73 13.54
CA GLY A 532 -21.87 17.00 12.90
C GLY A 532 -21.80 17.15 11.39
N VAL A 533 -22.46 18.17 10.82
CA VAL A 533 -22.39 18.54 9.41
C VAL A 533 -21.80 19.93 9.28
N VAL A 534 -20.83 20.09 8.38
CA VAL A 534 -20.33 21.40 7.95
C VAL A 534 -21.26 21.91 6.85
N VAL A 535 -21.87 23.06 7.10
CA VAL A 535 -22.70 23.77 6.13
C VAL A 535 -21.91 24.94 5.60
N SER A 536 -21.49 24.88 4.35
CA SER A 536 -20.82 25.98 3.66
C SER A 536 -21.64 26.46 2.47
N LYS A 537 -21.47 27.74 2.09
CA LYS A 537 -22.18 28.32 0.95
C LYS A 537 -21.19 28.92 -0.03
N LYS A 538 -21.25 28.44 -1.28
CA LYS A 538 -20.42 28.91 -2.39
C LYS A 538 -21.30 29.16 -3.61
N ASN A 539 -21.23 30.36 -4.20
CA ASN A 539 -21.99 30.74 -5.41
C ASN A 539 -23.52 30.45 -5.33
N SER A 540 -24.15 30.71 -4.19
CA SER A 540 -25.58 30.41 -3.94
C SER A 540 -25.98 28.92 -3.91
N VAL A 541 -25.01 28.02 -3.84
CA VAL A 541 -25.18 26.57 -3.60
C VAL A 541 -24.78 26.28 -2.15
N ASN A 542 -25.62 25.56 -1.41
CA ASN A 542 -25.24 25.06 -0.09
C ASN A 542 -24.53 23.71 -0.24
N TYR A 543 -23.47 23.53 0.53
CA TYR A 543 -22.70 22.31 0.65
C TYR A 543 -22.89 21.75 2.05
N TYR A 544 -23.24 20.48 2.14
CA TYR A 544 -23.46 19.76 3.39
C TYR A 544 -22.45 18.62 3.49
N THR A 545 -21.40 18.79 4.30
CA THR A 545 -20.36 17.77 4.50
C THR A 545 -20.58 17.02 5.81
N TYR A 546 -20.81 15.71 5.72
CA TYR A 546 -21.20 14.86 6.85
C TYR A 546 -19.96 14.27 7.54
N LEU A 547 -19.56 14.82 8.68
CA LEU A 547 -18.35 14.41 9.39
C LEU A 547 -18.48 13.04 10.09
N LEU A 548 -19.71 12.62 10.37
CA LEU A 548 -19.97 11.41 11.13
C LEU A 548 -19.99 10.14 10.29
N ASN A 549 -20.14 10.21 8.96
CA ASN A 549 -20.35 9.01 8.15
C ASN A 549 -19.16 8.05 8.25
N ASP A 550 -17.97 8.55 7.91
CA ASP A 550 -16.74 7.77 7.91
C ASP A 550 -16.38 7.27 9.32
N VAL A 551 -16.68 8.05 10.36
CA VAL A 551 -16.49 7.63 11.77
C VAL A 551 -17.42 6.46 12.09
N LEU A 552 -18.71 6.57 11.77
CA LEU A 552 -19.71 5.54 12.06
C LEU A 552 -19.46 4.25 11.26
N GLU A 553 -18.87 4.36 10.06
CA GLU A 553 -18.48 3.22 9.22
C GLU A 553 -17.40 2.37 9.91
N VAL A 554 -16.39 3.01 10.51
CA VAL A 554 -15.22 2.32 11.10
C VAL A 554 -15.38 1.96 12.57
N LEU A 555 -16.45 2.40 13.25
CA LEU A 555 -16.61 2.19 14.70
C LEU A 555 -16.48 0.73 15.14
N ASP A 556 -16.93 -0.20 14.30
CA ASP A 556 -16.87 -1.65 14.55
C ASP A 556 -15.55 -2.30 14.07
N PHE A 557 -14.66 -1.49 13.50
CA PHE A 557 -13.36 -1.87 12.91
C PHE A 557 -12.21 -1.02 13.48
N MET A 558 -12.44 -0.41 14.64
CA MET A 558 -11.43 0.33 15.38
C MET A 558 -11.19 -0.42 16.70
N PRO A 559 -9.93 -0.63 17.08
CA PRO A 559 -9.57 -1.55 18.13
C PRO A 559 -9.93 -0.95 19.50
N GLU A 560 -10.73 -1.67 20.29
CA GLU A 560 -11.13 -1.28 21.64
C GLU A 560 -10.08 -1.73 22.67
N LYS A 561 -9.87 -0.94 23.74
CA LYS A 561 -9.02 -1.38 24.85
C LYS A 561 -9.72 -2.50 25.63
N GLU A 562 -8.97 -3.48 26.16
CA GLU A 562 -9.60 -4.62 26.87
C GLU A 562 -10.41 -4.24 28.11
N GLU A 563 -10.04 -3.14 28.79
CA GLU A 563 -10.84 -2.57 29.89
C GLU A 563 -12.28 -2.28 29.44
N GLU A 564 -12.49 -1.94 28.16
CA GLU A 564 -13.81 -1.65 27.57
C GLU A 564 -14.53 -2.93 27.07
N ARG A 565 -13.80 -4.00 26.71
CA ARG A 565 -14.40 -5.30 26.32
C ARG A 565 -14.94 -6.10 27.51
N HIS A 566 -14.35 -5.95 28.70
CA HIS A 566 -14.86 -6.62 29.90
C HIS A 566 -16.26 -6.15 30.31
N ASP A 567 -16.59 -4.88 30.04
CA ASP A 567 -17.94 -4.31 30.23
C ASP A 567 -18.96 -4.78 29.17
N GLN A 568 -18.53 -5.44 28.08
CA GLN A 568 -19.46 -6.00 27.06
C GLN A 568 -20.02 -7.38 27.43
N ARG A 569 -19.36 -8.11 28.34
CA ARG A 569 -19.72 -9.49 28.72
C ARG A 569 -20.38 -9.59 30.10
N GLN A 570 -20.54 -8.48 30.81
CA GLN A 570 -21.40 -8.34 31.99
C GLN A 570 -22.73 -7.70 31.57
#